data_AF-X1B8G8-F1
#
_entry.id   AF-X1B8G8-F1
#
_cell.length_a   1.000
_cell.length_b   1.000
_cell.length_c   1.000
_cell.angle_alpha   90.00
_cell.angle_beta   90.00
_cell.angle_gamma   90.00
#
_symmetry.space_group_name_H-M   'P 1'
#
loop_
_entity.id
_entity.type
_entity.pdbx_description
1 polymer ?
#
loop_
_entity_poly.entity_id
_entity_poly.type
_entity_poly.pdbx_seq_one_letter_code
_entity_poly.pdbx_strand_id
1 'polypeptide(L)'
;MKRYIAQVLFCLFIVSISGCTKSVEIIAHRGASYLAPENTMASVMLGWEKGADVEVDVHLSKDNRILVIHDSSTKRTGQIDLIVKETEHQELRKLDVGSFKSEEFA
;
A
#
# COMPACT_ATOMS: atom_id res chain seq x y z
N MET A 1 -51.52 -5.91 8.11
CA MET A 1 -50.49 -5.81 9.18
C MET A 1 -49.19 -6.56 8.83
N LYS A 2 -49.19 -7.88 8.59
CA LYS A 2 -47.96 -8.66 8.31
C LYS A 2 -47.12 -8.17 7.11
N ARG A 3 -47.76 -7.74 6.00
CA ARG A 3 -47.05 -7.20 4.80
C ARG A 3 -46.38 -5.84 5.05
N TYR A 4 -47.03 -4.97 5.81
CA TYR A 4 -46.47 -3.67 6.21
C TYR A 4 -45.27 -3.85 7.16
N ILE A 5 -45.36 -4.79 8.11
CA ILE A 5 -44.25 -5.12 9.00
C ILE A 5 -43.07 -5.68 8.19
N ALA A 6 -43.32 -6.57 7.23
CA ALA A 6 -42.26 -7.10 6.36
C ALA A 6 -41.61 -6.01 5.49
N GLN A 7 -42.38 -5.06 4.97
CA GLN A 7 -41.86 -3.92 4.20
C GLN A 7 -41.02 -2.96 5.06
N VAL A 8 -41.46 -2.66 6.28
CA VAL A 8 -40.71 -1.82 7.22
C VAL A 8 -39.41 -2.50 7.64
N LEU A 9 -39.45 -3.80 7.95
CA LEU A 9 -38.26 -4.58 8.29
C LEU A 9 -37.28 -4.67 7.11
N PHE A 10 -37.78 -4.82 5.87
CA PHE A 10 -36.96 -4.81 4.66
C PHE A 10 -36.31 -3.44 4.40
N CYS A 11 -37.04 -2.34 4.61
CA CYS A 11 -36.46 -0.98 4.52
C CYS A 11 -35.41 -0.72 5.60
N LEU A 12 -35.64 -1.14 6.85
CA LEU A 12 -34.66 -1.01 7.95
C LEU A 12 -33.40 -1.84 7.66
N PHE A 13 -33.54 -3.02 7.06
CA PHE A 13 -32.42 -3.84 6.63
C PHE A 13 -31.58 -3.14 5.54
N ILE A 14 -32.22 -2.49 4.56
CA ILE A 14 -31.52 -1.72 3.51
C ILE A 14 -30.76 -0.52 4.10
N VAL A 15 -31.35 0.23 5.03
CA VAL A 15 -30.69 1.38 5.68
C VAL A 15 -29.48 0.95 6.54
N SER A 16 -29.52 -0.26 7.10
CA SER A 16 -28.41 -0.83 7.88
C SER A 16 -27.20 -1.24 7.01
N ILE A 17 -27.37 -1.31 5.68
CA ILE A 17 -26.31 -1.67 4.72
C ILE A 17 -25.61 -0.42 4.15
N SER A 18 -26.04 0.80 4.53
CA SER A 18 -25.32 2.02 4.20
C SER A 18 -23.93 2.00 4.86
N GLY A 19 -22.95 1.46 4.13
CA GLY A 19 -21.58 1.30 4.56
C GLY A 19 -21.02 2.64 5.03
N CYS A 20 -20.43 2.63 6.22
CA CYS A 20 -19.63 3.73 6.71
C CYS A 20 -18.39 3.84 5.82
N THR A 21 -18.42 4.73 4.82
CA THR A 21 -17.22 5.11 4.10
C THR A 21 -16.40 6.00 5.03
N LYS A 22 -15.42 5.41 5.72
CA LYS A 22 -14.50 6.15 6.56
C LYS A 22 -13.75 7.15 5.66
N SER A 23 -13.79 8.44 5.99
CA SER A 23 -13.07 9.46 5.24
C SER A 23 -11.57 9.29 5.43
N VAL A 24 -10.80 9.39 4.34
CA VAL A 24 -9.34 9.45 4.39
C VAL A 24 -8.95 10.83 4.91
N GLU A 25 -8.44 10.89 6.14
CA GLU A 25 -8.06 12.15 6.78
C GLU A 25 -6.54 12.40 6.71
N ILE A 26 -5.74 11.34 6.84
CA ILE A 26 -4.28 11.38 6.83
C ILE A 26 -3.75 10.27 5.92
N ILE A 27 -2.85 10.64 5.01
CA ILE A 27 -2.18 9.71 4.09
C ILE A 27 -0.69 9.69 4.40
N ALA A 28 -0.17 8.52 4.77
CA ALA A 28 1.24 8.30 4.96
C ALA A 28 1.94 8.16 3.60
N HIS A 29 2.69 9.19 3.20
CA HIS A 29 3.41 9.25 1.92
C HIS A 29 4.49 8.16 1.86
N ARG A 30 4.32 7.19 0.96
CA ARG A 30 5.13 5.97 0.80
C ARG A 30 5.15 5.10 2.06
N GLY A 31 4.04 5.06 2.79
CA GLY A 31 3.95 4.51 4.14
C GLY A 31 4.46 5.47 5.22
N ALA A 32 4.70 4.98 6.43
CA ALA A 32 5.39 5.72 7.49
C ALA A 32 6.90 5.87 7.19
N SER A 33 7.23 6.39 6.00
CA SER A 33 8.54 6.41 5.34
C SER A 33 9.63 7.18 6.09
N TYR A 34 9.24 8.05 7.03
CA TYR A 34 10.20 8.66 7.95
C TYR A 34 10.78 7.60 8.91
N LEU A 35 9.96 6.67 9.38
CA LEU A 35 10.30 5.68 10.41
C LEU A 35 10.73 4.32 9.85
N ALA A 36 10.17 3.92 8.71
CA ALA A 36 10.47 2.65 8.04
C ALA A 36 10.92 2.90 6.59
N PRO A 37 11.52 1.92 5.89
CA PRO A 37 11.96 2.10 4.51
C PRO A 37 10.75 2.36 3.61
N GLU A 38 10.79 3.43 2.82
CA GLU A 38 9.67 3.85 1.98
C GLU A 38 9.20 2.74 1.02
N ASN A 39 7.91 2.71 0.69
CA ASN A 39 7.35 1.76 -0.28
C ASN A 39 7.58 0.28 0.06
N THR A 40 7.78 -0.04 1.35
CA THR A 40 7.87 -1.42 1.86
C THR A 40 6.66 -1.79 2.69
N MET A 41 6.42 -3.09 2.90
CA MET A 41 5.35 -3.52 3.79
C MET A 41 5.55 -3.04 5.23
N ALA A 42 6.79 -2.91 5.71
CA ALA A 42 7.07 -2.36 7.02
C ALA A 42 6.52 -0.92 7.15
N SER A 43 6.76 -0.07 6.14
CA SER A 43 6.23 1.30 6.14
C SER A 43 4.71 1.38 6.01
N VAL A 44 4.11 0.50 5.20
CA VAL A 44 2.65 0.46 5.01
C VAL A 44 1.94 0.01 6.28
N MET A 45 2.41 -1.09 6.87
CA MET A 45 1.84 -1.62 8.13
C MET A 45 1.96 -0.62 9.26
N LEU A 46 3.12 0.02 9.41
CA LEU A 46 3.31 1.05 10.43
C LEU A 46 2.41 2.28 10.21
N GLY A 47 2.14 2.64 8.95
CA GLY A 47 1.17 3.69 8.61
C GLY A 47 -0.23 3.36 9.12
N TRP A 48 -0.70 2.13 8.85
CA TRP A 48 -2.00 1.64 9.33
C TRP A 48 -2.06 1.54 10.85
N GLU A 49 -1.01 1.03 11.51
CA GLU A 49 -0.93 0.97 12.97
C GLU A 49 -1.02 2.36 13.61
N LYS A 50 -0.55 3.40 12.92
CA LYS A 50 -0.67 4.80 13.33
C LYS A 50 -2.00 5.45 12.95
N GLY A 51 -2.92 4.71 12.35
CA GLY A 51 -4.25 5.18 11.99
C GLY A 51 -4.33 6.02 10.73
N ALA A 52 -3.28 6.02 9.90
CA ALA A 52 -3.29 6.67 8.59
C ALA A 52 -3.65 5.68 7.48
N ASP A 53 -4.26 6.17 6.40
CA ASP A 53 -4.21 5.49 5.11
C ASP A 53 -2.82 5.68 4.50
N VAL A 54 -2.51 4.99 3.39
CA VAL A 54 -1.15 4.93 2.86
C VAL A 54 -1.15 5.21 1.36
N GLU A 55 -0.19 6.01 0.92
CA GLU A 55 0.16 6.19 -0.49
C GLU A 55 1.40 5.36 -0.82
N VAL A 56 1.48 4.88 -2.06
CA VAL A 56 2.64 4.17 -2.60
C VAL A 56 2.87 4.53 -4.06
N ASP A 57 4.12 4.50 -4.50
CA ASP A 57 4.52 4.70 -5.88
C ASP A 57 4.62 3.36 -6.62
N VAL A 58 4.22 3.33 -7.89
CA VAL A 58 4.28 2.11 -8.71
C VAL A 58 4.98 2.32 -10.05
N HIS A 59 5.77 1.34 -10.45
CA HIS A 59 6.35 1.20 -11.79
C HIS A 59 6.07 -0.20 -12.35
N LEU A 60 6.24 -0.36 -13.65
CA LEU A 60 6.22 -1.66 -14.30
C LEU A 60 7.64 -2.18 -14.52
N SER A 61 7.86 -3.48 -14.26
CA SER A 61 9.07 -4.20 -14.69
C SER A 61 9.08 -4.40 -16.21
N LYS A 62 10.20 -4.93 -16.73
CA LYS A 62 10.32 -5.33 -18.14
C LYS A 62 9.21 -6.29 -18.60
N ASP A 63 8.78 -7.18 -17.72
CA ASP A 63 7.70 -8.15 -17.98
C ASP A 63 6.32 -7.69 -17.48
N ASN A 64 6.13 -6.37 -17.34
CA ASN A 64 4.86 -5.71 -16.98
C ASN A 64 4.26 -6.17 -15.64
N ARG A 65 5.10 -6.51 -14.66
CA ARG A 65 4.67 -6.70 -13.27
C ARG A 65 4.69 -5.36 -12.54
N ILE A 66 3.73 -5.17 -11.63
CA ILE A 66 3.66 -3.98 -10.79
C ILE A 66 4.69 -4.10 -9.66
N LEU A 67 5.58 -3.13 -9.56
CA LEU A 67 6.57 -3.01 -8.49
C LEU A 67 6.32 -1.72 -7.73
N VAL A 68 6.46 -1.78 -6.41
CA VAL A 68 6.26 -0.63 -5.51
C VAL A 68 7.61 0.02 -5.26
N ILE A 69 7.88 1.14 -5.91
CA ILE A 69 9.13 1.88 -5.86
C ILE A 69 8.92 3.28 -6.45
N HIS A 70 9.58 4.30 -5.90
CA HIS A 70 9.46 5.67 -6.42
C HIS A 70 10.38 5.92 -7.63
N ASP A 71 11.67 5.64 -7.44
CA ASP A 71 12.70 5.97 -8.42
C ASP A 71 12.63 5.01 -9.62
N SER A 72 13.06 5.47 -10.80
CA SER A 72 13.11 4.62 -12.00
C SER A 72 14.22 3.55 -11.94
N SER A 73 15.16 3.67 -10.99
CA SER A 73 16.20 2.68 -10.73
C SER A 73 16.27 2.32 -9.26
N THR A 74 16.81 1.14 -8.96
CA THR A 74 16.92 0.62 -7.60
C THR A 74 18.12 1.16 -6.83
N LYS A 75 18.88 2.12 -7.38
CA LYS A 75 20.15 2.58 -6.82
C LYS A 75 20.04 3.14 -5.40
N ARG A 76 19.04 3.99 -5.16
CA ARG A 76 18.91 4.72 -3.89
C ARG A 76 18.43 3.82 -2.75
N THR A 77 17.41 3.00 -3.00
CA THR A 77 16.75 2.19 -1.96
C THR A 77 17.27 0.74 -1.94
N GLY A 78 17.65 0.20 -3.09
CA GLY A 78 18.16 -1.17 -3.24
C GLY A 78 19.68 -1.29 -3.33
N GLN A 79 20.42 -0.17 -3.31
CA GLN A 79 21.90 -0.09 -3.36
C GLN A 79 22.58 -0.78 -4.57
N ILE A 80 21.78 -1.27 -5.53
CA ILE A 80 22.21 -1.83 -6.82
C ILE A 80 21.50 -1.03 -7.90
N ASP A 81 22.21 -0.61 -8.95
CA ASP A 81 21.65 0.25 -10.00
C ASP A 81 21.04 -0.57 -11.13
N LEU A 82 19.79 -1.03 -10.94
CA LEU A 82 18.98 -1.69 -11.98
C LEU A 82 17.86 -0.74 -12.41
N ILE A 83 17.68 -0.56 -13.72
CA ILE A 83 16.56 0.22 -14.26
C ILE A 83 15.29 -0.64 -14.21
N VAL A 84 14.27 -0.20 -13.49
CA VAL A 84 13.07 -1.02 -13.18
C VAL A 84 12.37 -1.49 -14.45
N LYS A 85 12.08 -0.57 -15.38
CA LYS A 85 11.40 -0.87 -16.65
C LYS A 85 12.20 -1.79 -17.60
N GLU A 86 13.50 -1.99 -17.34
CA GLU A 86 14.41 -2.76 -18.19
C GLU A 86 14.83 -4.09 -17.53
N THR A 87 14.36 -4.35 -16.31
CA THR A 87 14.72 -5.53 -15.51
C THR A 87 13.52 -6.44 -15.28
N GLU A 88 13.73 -7.76 -15.34
CA GLU A 88 12.71 -8.76 -15.03
C GLU A 88 12.31 -8.68 -13.54
N HIS A 89 11.02 -8.80 -13.21
CA HIS A 89 10.56 -8.69 -11.82
C HIS A 89 11.24 -9.70 -10.87
N GLN A 90 11.60 -10.88 -11.36
CA GLN A 90 12.25 -11.91 -10.54
C GLN A 90 13.63 -11.48 -10.04
N GLU A 91 14.37 -10.70 -10.83
CA GLU A 91 15.66 -10.14 -10.39
C GLU A 91 15.43 -8.99 -9.40
N LEU A 92 14.45 -8.11 -9.69
CA LEU A 92 14.09 -7.00 -8.79
C LEU A 92 13.65 -7.49 -7.40
N ARG A 93 12.93 -8.62 -7.31
CA ARG A 93 12.46 -9.19 -6.03
C ARG A 93 13.57 -9.75 -5.14
N LYS A 94 14.80 -9.90 -5.64
CA LYS A 94 15.95 -10.37 -4.84
C LYS A 94 16.64 -9.23 -4.09
N LEU A 95 16.29 -7.98 -4.41
CA LEU A 95 16.94 -6.82 -3.83
C LEU A 95 16.47 -6.60 -2.39
N ASP A 96 17.43 -6.36 -1.51
CA ASP A 96 17.19 -5.77 -0.21
C ASP A 96 16.90 -4.27 -0.40
N VAL A 97 15.69 -3.86 -0.01
CA VAL A 97 15.21 -2.48 -0.06
C VAL A 97 14.91 -1.93 1.33
N GLY A 98 15.49 -2.53 2.38
CA GLY A 98 15.28 -2.14 3.77
C GLY A 98 16.56 -1.67 4.46
N SER A 99 17.69 -2.35 4.24
CA SER A 99 18.97 -2.05 4.91
C SER A 99 19.45 -0.61 4.73
N PHE A 100 19.09 0.04 3.61
CA PHE A 100 19.49 1.44 3.38
C PHE A 100 18.93 2.41 4.43
N LYS A 101 17.85 2.02 5.11
CA LYS A 101 17.19 2.81 6.15
C LYS A 101 17.75 2.51 7.54
N SER A 102 17.93 1.21 7.85
CA SER A 102 18.47 0.69 9.11
C SER A 102 18.71 -0.81 8.98
N GLU A 103 19.67 -1.36 9.73
CA GLU A 103 19.92 -2.80 9.82
C GLU A 103 18.70 -3.60 10.33
N GLU A 104 17.79 -2.97 11.06
CA GLU A 104 16.53 -3.59 11.51
C GLU A 104 15.65 -4.10 10.35
N PHE A 105 15.81 -3.51 9.15
CA PHE A 105 15.00 -3.83 7.98
C PHE A 105 15.75 -4.64 6.92
N ALA A 106 16.93 -5.19 7.26
CA ALA A 106 17.73 -6.05 6.39
C ALA A 106 17.08 -7.41 6.12
#